data_AF-A0A9R1PUR6-F1
#
_entry.id   AF-A0A9R1PUR6-F1
#
_cell.length_a   1.000
_cell.length_b   1.000
_cell.length_c   1.000
_cell.angle_alpha   90.00
_cell.angle_beta   90.00
_cell.angle_gamma   90.00
#
_symmetry.space_group_name_H-M   'P 1'
#
loop_
_entity.id
_entity.type
_entity.pdbx_description
1 polymer ?
#
loop_
_entity_poly.entity_id
_entity_poly.type
_entity_poly.pdbx_seq_one_letter_code
_entity_poly.pdbx_strand_id
1 'polypeptide(L)'
;MYGVGVGGGGGGFNAPSTASGRRKNQEDDEEEEEEETGDGRVLEAWERAYADDRSWEALQEDESGLLRPIDTKNLVHSQYRRRLLLRSAAAAARIQKGLIRYLYIVIDLSKAASEMDYRPSRMAVVAKCAEAFIREFFDQNPLSHVGLVTIKDGISHRLTEIGGSPESQINALMGKLECSGDSSLQNALELVNGYLNQIPSYGHKEVLFLYSALNTCDPGDIMETIEKCKKSKVRCSVIGLAAEIFICKHLCEETGGSYTVALDESHFKELLLEHAPPPPAIAEYAAANLIKMGFPQRGAEDLISICSCHKKIKSGAEGYICPRCKVNVCELPTECRTCGLTLVSSPHLARSYHHLFPVTPFDEVTFKLGQKGGQNCFGCQQSLINTGGQSNIHVRCPKCNHHFCFDCDIYIHESLHNCPGCESQRSSSR
;
A
#
# COMPACT_ATOMS: atom_id res chain seq x y z
N MET A 1 9.61 -60.97 26.07
CA MET A 1 10.84 -61.29 26.81
C MET A 1 10.97 -60.28 27.94
N TYR A 2 10.70 -60.75 29.15
CA TYR A 2 10.73 -59.98 30.39
C TYR A 2 12.13 -60.03 31.01
N GLY A 3 12.55 -58.91 31.61
CA GLY A 3 13.43 -58.91 32.78
C GLY A 3 14.92 -59.13 32.53
N VAL A 4 15.84 -58.83 33.43
CA VAL A 4 15.88 -58.17 34.74
C VAL A 4 17.37 -57.93 34.98
N GLY A 5 17.74 -56.78 35.55
CA GLY A 5 19.10 -56.52 36.03
C GLY A 5 19.42 -57.25 37.34
N VAL A 6 20.68 -57.69 37.43
CA VAL A 6 21.40 -58.21 38.61
C VAL A 6 22.65 -57.31 38.67
N GLY A 7 23.06 -56.65 39.75
CA GLY A 7 23.07 -56.99 41.17
C GLY A 7 24.37 -56.42 41.79
N GLY A 8 24.33 -56.00 43.06
CA GLY A 8 25.47 -55.77 44.00
C GLY A 8 26.41 -54.58 43.73
N GLY A 9 26.96 -53.85 44.70
CA GLY A 9 27.02 -54.05 46.16
C GLY A 9 28.46 -53.95 46.66
N GLY A 10 28.76 -52.95 47.51
CA GLY A 10 30.04 -52.76 48.23
C GLY A 10 30.99 -51.78 47.52
N GLY A 11 31.62 -50.78 48.14
CA GLY A 11 31.97 -50.53 49.54
C GLY A 11 33.45 -50.14 49.56
N GLY A 12 33.81 -48.95 50.06
CA GLY A 12 35.23 -48.55 50.15
C GLY A 12 35.46 -47.08 50.46
N PHE A 13 35.68 -46.79 51.74
CA PHE A 13 36.13 -45.51 52.28
C PHE A 13 37.57 -45.16 51.83
N ASN A 14 37.84 -43.86 51.61
CA ASN A 14 39.03 -43.18 52.13
C ASN A 14 38.91 -41.65 51.99
N ALA A 15 38.95 -40.96 53.12
CA ALA A 15 39.32 -39.54 53.28
C ALA A 15 40.87 -39.43 53.24
N PRO A 16 41.56 -38.25 53.20
CA PRO A 16 41.23 -37.06 54.02
C PRO A 16 41.61 -35.66 53.46
N SER A 17 41.15 -34.63 54.19
CA SER A 17 41.84 -33.34 54.47
C SER A 17 41.98 -32.33 53.30
N THR A 18 41.74 -31.03 53.40
CA THR A 18 41.64 -30.08 54.52
C THR A 18 40.69 -28.96 54.10
N ALA A 19 39.78 -28.57 54.98
CA ALA A 19 39.01 -27.35 54.85
C ALA A 19 39.76 -26.21 55.55
N SER A 20 40.06 -25.14 54.81
CA SER A 20 40.33 -23.82 55.39
C SER A 20 39.56 -22.81 54.57
N GLY A 21 38.56 -22.19 55.21
CA GLY A 21 37.69 -21.23 54.57
C GLY A 21 38.35 -19.87 54.37
N ARG A 22 38.03 -19.20 53.25
CA ARG A 22 37.96 -17.74 53.21
C ARG A 22 37.13 -17.24 52.02
N ARG A 23 35.91 -16.79 52.36
CA ARG A 23 35.14 -15.63 51.86
C ARG A 23 35.41 -15.12 50.42
N LYS A 24 34.42 -15.38 49.55
CA LYS A 24 33.50 -14.46 48.84
C LYS A 24 34.02 -13.22 48.09
N ASN A 25 33.39 -13.04 46.92
CA ASN A 25 33.48 -12.02 45.85
C ASN A 25 34.53 -12.41 44.80
N GLN A 26 34.18 -12.64 43.53
CA GLN A 26 33.47 -11.73 42.62
C GLN A 26 32.83 -12.54 41.47
N GLU A 27 31.74 -12.03 40.92
CA GLU A 27 30.86 -12.63 39.91
C GLU A 27 31.56 -12.79 38.55
N ASP A 28 31.55 -14.01 38.01
CA ASP A 28 31.68 -14.34 36.58
C ASP A 28 30.31 -14.89 36.15
N ASP A 29 29.52 -14.09 35.45
CA ASP A 29 28.37 -14.59 34.67
C ASP A 29 28.84 -14.73 33.22
N GLU A 30 29.21 -15.95 32.85
CA GLU A 30 29.32 -16.39 31.46
C GLU A 30 27.91 -16.68 30.96
N GLU A 31 27.30 -15.74 30.23
CA GLU A 31 26.08 -15.98 29.47
C GLU A 31 26.45 -16.68 28.15
N GLU A 32 25.94 -17.90 28.00
CA GLU A 32 26.00 -18.72 26.79
C GLU A 32 25.26 -18.02 25.63
N GLU A 33 25.99 -17.61 24.59
CA GLU A 33 25.40 -17.13 23.34
C GLU A 33 24.81 -18.32 22.56
N GLU A 34 23.47 -18.42 22.53
CA GLU A 34 22.74 -19.24 21.57
C GLU A 34 22.85 -18.61 20.17
N GLU A 35 23.53 -19.31 19.25
CA GLU A 35 23.62 -18.95 17.83
C GLU A 35 22.25 -19.06 17.14
N GLU A 36 21.51 -17.96 17.03
CA GLU A 36 20.39 -17.85 16.08
C GLU A 36 20.93 -17.60 14.66
N THR A 37 20.80 -18.63 13.84
CA THR A 37 21.00 -18.57 12.39
C THR A 37 19.79 -17.91 11.73
N GLY A 38 19.94 -16.68 11.25
CA GLY A 38 18.89 -15.96 10.51
C GLY A 38 19.44 -14.76 9.75
N ASP A 39 19.10 -14.67 8.47
CA ASP A 39 19.58 -13.71 7.45
C ASP A 39 19.30 -12.23 7.82
N GLY A 40 20.12 -11.65 8.70
CA GLY A 40 20.12 -10.24 9.09
C GLY A 40 21.52 -9.66 8.95
N ARG A 41 21.69 -8.62 8.13
CA ARG A 41 22.97 -7.91 7.98
C ARG A 41 23.45 -7.37 9.32
N VAL A 42 24.69 -7.72 9.67
CA VAL A 42 25.46 -7.12 10.76
C VAL A 42 25.72 -5.65 10.40
N LEU A 43 24.97 -4.72 10.99
CA LEU A 43 25.26 -3.28 10.92
C LEU A 43 26.70 -3.01 11.40
N GLU A 44 27.40 -2.05 10.80
CA GLU A 44 28.75 -1.70 11.27
C GLU A 44 28.67 -1.07 12.68
N ALA A 45 29.71 -1.24 13.51
CA ALA A 45 29.69 -0.85 14.93
C ALA A 45 29.36 0.65 15.17
N TRP A 46 29.69 1.51 14.21
CA TRP A 46 29.37 2.94 14.25
C TRP A 46 27.92 3.25 13.80
N GLU A 47 27.27 2.37 13.02
CA GLU A 47 25.86 2.50 12.65
C GLU A 47 24.94 2.08 13.81
N ARG A 48 25.31 1.04 14.58
CA ARG A 48 24.56 0.67 15.81
C ARG A 48 24.61 1.76 16.88
N ALA A 49 25.76 2.42 17.03
CA ALA A 49 25.97 3.44 18.06
C ALA A 49 25.09 4.70 17.89
N TYR A 50 24.47 4.91 16.71
CA TYR A 50 23.63 6.08 16.44
C TYR A 50 22.17 5.73 16.07
N ALA A 51 21.83 4.45 15.94
CA ALA A 51 20.48 4.02 15.57
C ALA A 51 19.48 4.15 16.73
N ASP A 52 19.93 3.89 17.97
CA ASP A 52 19.09 3.97 19.17
C ASP A 52 19.10 5.36 19.83
N ASP A 53 19.99 6.27 19.40
CA ASP A 53 20.29 7.51 20.14
C ASP A 53 19.64 8.80 19.60
N ARG A 54 18.81 8.77 18.55
CA ARG A 54 18.15 10.00 18.05
C ARG A 54 16.93 10.46 18.85
N SER A 55 16.95 10.26 20.16
CA SER A 55 15.89 10.69 21.08
C SER A 55 15.59 12.21 20.99
N TRP A 56 16.58 13.01 20.57
CA TRP A 56 16.46 14.46 20.36
C TRP A 56 15.67 14.88 19.12
N GLU A 57 15.49 14.03 18.10
CA GLU A 57 14.62 14.36 16.95
C GLU A 57 13.13 14.37 17.33
N ALA A 58 12.78 13.70 18.44
CA ALA A 58 11.42 13.60 18.96
C ALA A 58 11.10 14.63 20.06
N LEU A 59 11.94 15.66 20.27
CA LEU A 59 11.74 16.68 21.30
C LEU A 59 11.36 18.04 20.66
N GLN A 60 10.36 18.70 21.24
CA GLN A 60 9.94 20.06 20.88
C GLN A 60 10.02 20.97 22.11
N GLU A 61 10.54 22.19 21.93
CA GLU A 61 10.55 23.21 22.98
C GLU A 61 9.15 23.80 23.18
N ASP A 62 8.67 23.82 24.42
CA ASP A 62 7.45 24.53 24.78
C ASP A 62 7.67 26.06 24.90
N GLU A 63 6.61 26.85 25.08
CA GLU A 63 6.69 28.32 25.21
C GLU A 63 7.57 28.78 26.40
N SER A 64 7.90 27.88 27.32
CA SER A 64 8.82 28.11 28.44
C SER A 64 10.26 27.63 28.19
N GLY A 65 10.55 27.10 27.00
CA GLY A 65 11.87 26.57 26.63
C GLY A 65 12.19 25.19 27.21
N LEU A 66 11.19 24.46 27.72
CA LEU A 66 11.36 23.09 28.18
C LEU A 66 11.15 22.10 27.03
N LEU A 67 12.07 21.15 26.89
CA LEU A 67 11.96 20.08 25.91
C LEU A 67 10.88 19.08 26.35
N ARG A 68 9.87 18.87 25.50
CA ARG A 68 8.86 17.82 25.66
C ARG A 68 8.93 16.83 24.50
N PRO A 69 8.63 15.54 24.74
CA PRO A 69 8.38 14.60 23.66
C PRO A 69 7.27 15.15 22.76
N ILE A 70 7.49 15.17 21.45
CA ILE A 70 6.47 15.48 20.47
C ILE A 70 5.31 14.50 20.70
N ASP A 71 4.10 15.03 20.85
CA ASP A 71 2.90 14.20 20.86
C ASP A 71 2.65 13.69 19.45
N THR A 72 3.43 12.68 19.05
CA THR A 72 3.44 12.08 17.72
C THR A 72 2.06 11.58 17.34
N LYS A 73 1.26 11.10 18.30
CA LYS A 73 -0.11 10.65 18.06
C LYS A 73 -1.02 11.79 17.62
N ASN A 74 -0.99 12.92 18.32
CA ASN A 74 -1.79 14.09 17.95
C ASN A 74 -1.30 14.73 16.64
N LEU A 75 0.02 14.77 16.40
CA LEU A 75 0.59 15.28 15.15
C LEU A 75 0.18 14.41 13.96
N VAL A 76 0.38 13.09 14.04
CA VAL A 76 0.00 12.12 13.01
C VAL A 76 -1.50 12.19 12.76
N HIS A 77 -2.32 12.27 13.81
CA HIS A 77 -3.77 12.43 13.67
C HIS A 77 -4.14 13.74 12.98
N SER A 78 -3.50 14.86 13.32
CA SER A 78 -3.77 16.16 12.67
C SER A 78 -3.41 16.14 11.17
N GLN A 79 -2.30 15.50 10.81
CA GLN A 79 -1.87 15.30 9.43
C GLN A 79 -2.83 14.37 8.69
N TYR A 80 -3.19 13.24 9.29
CA TYR A 80 -4.20 12.32 8.79
C TYR A 80 -5.51 13.04 8.49
N ARG A 81 -6.02 13.81 9.45
CA ARG A 81 -7.29 14.50 9.32
C ARG A 81 -7.25 15.60 8.27
N ARG A 82 -6.13 16.33 8.16
CA ARG A 82 -5.92 17.29 7.06
C ARG A 82 -6.03 16.59 5.71
N ARG A 83 -5.42 15.42 5.55
CA ARG A 83 -5.53 14.59 4.31
C ARG A 83 -6.97 14.12 4.08
N LEU A 84 -7.63 13.60 5.12
CA LEU A 84 -9.02 13.15 5.03
C LEU A 84 -9.96 14.27 4.60
N LEU A 85 -9.82 15.46 5.17
CA LEU A 85 -10.61 16.63 4.84
C LEU A 85 -10.35 17.12 3.42
N LEU A 86 -9.09 17.14 2.96
CA LEU A 86 -8.73 17.48 1.58
C LEU A 86 -9.35 16.48 0.59
N ARG A 87 -9.21 15.18 0.85
CA ARG A 87 -9.81 14.10 0.03
C ARG A 87 -11.33 14.21 0.03
N SER A 88 -11.93 14.51 1.17
CA SER A 88 -13.38 14.62 1.32
C SER A 88 -13.94 15.89 0.70
N ALA A 89 -13.22 17.02 0.74
CA ALA A 89 -13.60 18.24 0.04
C ALA A 89 -13.59 18.01 -1.48
N ALA A 90 -12.58 17.30 -2.00
CA ALA A 90 -12.55 16.87 -3.39
C ALA A 90 -13.68 15.88 -3.74
N ALA A 91 -14.05 14.98 -2.83
CA ALA A 91 -15.13 14.01 -3.02
C ALA A 91 -16.55 14.57 -2.80
N ALA A 92 -16.70 15.68 -2.07
CA ALA A 92 -17.98 16.33 -1.77
C ALA A 92 -18.53 17.07 -2.99
N ALA A 93 -17.66 17.55 -3.87
CA ALA A 93 -18.05 17.84 -5.24
C ALA A 93 -18.46 16.49 -5.86
N ARG A 94 -19.75 16.34 -6.20
CA ARG A 94 -20.35 15.13 -6.81
C ARG A 94 -19.76 14.85 -8.20
N ILE A 95 -18.48 14.54 -8.24
CA ILE A 95 -17.65 14.40 -9.43
C ILE A 95 -17.68 12.94 -9.84
N GLN A 96 -17.79 12.71 -11.14
CA GLN A 96 -17.68 11.39 -11.72
C GLN A 96 -16.28 10.81 -11.43
N LYS A 97 -16.23 9.58 -10.91
CA LYS A 97 -14.97 8.89 -10.63
C LYS A 97 -14.68 7.87 -11.70
N GLY A 98 -13.41 7.75 -12.07
CA GLY A 98 -12.92 6.73 -12.98
C GLY A 98 -12.75 5.38 -12.28
N LEU A 99 -13.82 4.58 -12.23
CA LEU A 99 -13.79 3.29 -11.53
C LEU A 99 -12.94 2.22 -12.23
N ILE A 100 -12.86 2.25 -13.57
CA ILE A 100 -12.06 1.30 -14.36
C ILE A 100 -10.79 2.02 -14.79
N ARG A 101 -9.69 1.70 -14.11
CA ARG A 101 -8.38 2.32 -14.35
C ARG A 101 -7.47 1.33 -15.04
N TYR A 102 -6.68 1.82 -15.96
CA TYR A 102 -5.63 1.10 -16.64
C TYR A 102 -4.32 1.83 -16.33
N LEU A 103 -3.63 1.31 -15.32
CA LEU A 103 -2.44 1.92 -14.75
C LEU A 103 -1.19 1.20 -15.27
N TYR A 104 -0.28 1.95 -15.88
CA TYR A 104 1.08 1.51 -16.08
C TYR A 104 1.98 2.09 -14.98
N ILE A 105 2.67 1.21 -14.24
CA ILE A 105 3.72 1.63 -13.31
C ILE A 105 5.05 1.52 -14.06
N VAL A 106 5.71 2.66 -14.24
CA VAL A 106 7.00 2.77 -14.89
C VAL A 106 8.07 2.90 -13.82
N ILE A 107 8.98 1.93 -13.76
CA ILE A 107 10.00 1.82 -12.71
C ILE A 107 11.36 2.12 -13.32
N ASP A 108 12.04 3.11 -12.75
CA ASP A 108 13.40 3.46 -13.12
C ASP A 108 14.39 2.44 -12.54
N LEU A 109 15.04 1.66 -13.41
CA LEU A 109 16.13 0.73 -13.11
C LEU A 109 17.48 1.27 -13.62
N SER A 110 17.62 2.59 -13.79
CA SER A 110 18.90 3.22 -14.11
C SER A 110 19.93 3.05 -12.99
N LYS A 111 21.17 3.42 -13.25
CA LYS A 111 22.24 3.47 -12.24
C LYS A 111 21.85 4.29 -10.99
N ALA A 112 21.01 5.32 -11.14
CA ALA A 112 20.57 6.11 -9.98
C ALA A 112 19.72 5.31 -8.99
N ALA A 113 19.07 4.24 -9.44
CA ALA A 113 18.26 3.36 -8.58
C ALA A 113 19.09 2.40 -7.72
N SER A 114 20.40 2.23 -8.00
CA SER A 114 21.29 1.42 -7.16
C SER A 114 21.96 2.21 -6.03
N GLU A 115 21.71 3.52 -5.93
CA GLU A 115 22.20 4.33 -4.81
C GLU A 115 21.60 3.87 -3.46
N MET A 116 22.34 4.14 -2.38
CA MET A 116 22.08 3.62 -1.03
C MET A 116 21.67 4.70 -0.02
N ASP A 117 21.15 5.84 -0.49
CA ASP A 117 20.50 6.83 0.36
C ASP A 117 19.25 6.27 1.05
N TYR A 118 18.54 5.36 0.38
CA TYR A 118 17.58 4.44 1.00
C TYR A 118 18.28 3.11 1.32
N ARG A 119 17.89 2.46 2.42
CA ARG A 119 18.48 1.18 2.86
C ARG A 119 17.60 -0.01 2.44
N PRO A 120 18.17 -1.08 1.82
CA PRO A 120 19.56 -1.28 1.44
C PRO A 120 19.96 -0.57 0.12
N SER A 121 19.00 -0.25 -0.76
CA SER A 121 19.17 0.59 -1.95
C SER A 121 17.84 1.22 -2.33
N ARG A 122 17.83 2.29 -3.15
CA ARG A 122 16.59 2.88 -3.68
C ARG A 122 15.70 1.83 -4.32
N MET A 123 16.26 1.00 -5.20
CA MET A 123 15.49 -0.03 -5.91
C MET A 123 14.85 -1.05 -4.96
N ALA A 124 15.56 -1.48 -3.92
CA ALA A 124 15.00 -2.44 -2.96
C ALA A 124 13.79 -1.84 -2.22
N VAL A 125 13.88 -0.58 -1.80
CA VAL A 125 12.77 0.13 -1.15
C VAL A 125 11.61 0.36 -2.12
N VAL A 126 11.91 0.80 -3.34
CA VAL A 126 10.92 1.01 -4.39
C VAL A 126 10.16 -0.28 -4.71
N ALA A 127 10.87 -1.41 -4.85
CA ALA A 127 10.24 -2.71 -5.10
C ALA A 127 9.28 -3.13 -3.98
N LYS A 128 9.72 -3.03 -2.72
CA LYS A 128 8.92 -3.38 -1.55
C LYS A 128 7.69 -2.49 -1.40
N CYS A 129 7.84 -1.20 -1.63
CA CYS A 129 6.74 -0.25 -1.60
C CYS A 129 5.77 -0.47 -2.78
N ALA A 130 6.30 -0.74 -3.99
CA ALA A 130 5.49 -1.08 -5.16
C ALA A 130 4.72 -2.38 -4.97
N GLU A 131 5.28 -3.40 -4.33
CA GLU A 131 4.58 -4.63 -3.95
C GLU A 131 3.38 -4.32 -3.05
N ALA A 132 3.60 -3.55 -1.98
CA ALA A 132 2.53 -3.15 -1.07
C ALA A 132 1.44 -2.34 -1.79
N PHE A 133 1.86 -1.41 -2.65
CA PHE A 133 0.95 -0.60 -3.46
C PHE A 133 0.13 -1.43 -4.44
N ILE A 134 0.72 -2.40 -5.14
CA ILE A 134 -0.01 -3.24 -6.09
C ILE A 134 -1.12 -4.02 -5.36
N ARG A 135 -0.84 -4.59 -4.19
CA ARG A 135 -1.85 -5.29 -3.39
C ARG A 135 -2.97 -4.35 -2.96
N GLU A 136 -2.62 -3.20 -2.39
CA GLU A 136 -3.61 -2.19 -1.95
C GLU A 136 -4.43 -1.65 -3.13
N PHE A 137 -3.78 -1.37 -4.26
CA PHE A 137 -4.42 -0.86 -5.46
C PHE A 137 -5.51 -1.81 -5.97
N PHE A 138 -5.24 -3.12 -6.01
CA PHE A 138 -6.21 -4.13 -6.43
C PHE A 138 -7.31 -4.38 -5.40
N ASP A 139 -7.04 -4.19 -4.11
CA ASP A 139 -8.07 -4.31 -3.08
C ASP A 139 -9.10 -3.17 -3.20
N GLN A 140 -8.58 -1.94 -3.34
CA GLN A 140 -9.37 -0.71 -3.50
C GLN A 140 -10.03 -0.59 -4.88
N ASN A 141 -9.39 -1.09 -5.93
CA ASN A 141 -9.83 -0.97 -7.32
C ASN A 141 -9.81 -2.34 -8.03
N PRO A 142 -10.71 -3.27 -7.68
CA PRO A 142 -10.71 -4.59 -8.25
C PRO A 142 -10.94 -4.60 -9.76
N LEU A 143 -11.68 -3.63 -10.32
CA LEU A 143 -11.93 -3.57 -11.76
C LEU A 143 -10.77 -3.02 -12.60
N SER A 144 -9.75 -2.49 -11.92
CA SER A 144 -8.61 -1.87 -12.58
C SER A 144 -7.60 -2.91 -13.03
N HIS A 145 -6.75 -2.52 -13.96
CA HIS A 145 -5.67 -3.35 -14.47
C HIS A 145 -4.35 -2.63 -14.32
N VAL A 146 -3.31 -3.38 -13.98
CA VAL A 146 -1.95 -2.88 -13.80
C VAL A 146 -1.02 -3.56 -14.81
N GLY A 147 -0.12 -2.78 -15.41
CA GLY A 147 1.01 -3.28 -16.17
C GLY A 147 2.31 -2.62 -15.69
N LEU A 148 3.42 -3.34 -15.79
CA LEU A 148 4.74 -2.88 -15.37
C LEU A 148 5.66 -2.64 -16.57
N VAL A 149 6.34 -1.50 -16.56
CA VAL A 149 7.37 -1.13 -17.52
C VAL A 149 8.60 -0.71 -16.73
N THR A 150 9.78 -1.10 -17.21
CA THR A 150 11.05 -0.67 -16.63
C THR A 150 11.83 0.17 -17.61
N ILE A 151 12.58 1.12 -17.08
CA ILE A 151 13.53 1.92 -17.82
C ILE A 151 14.94 1.47 -17.41
N LYS A 152 15.74 1.01 -18.37
CA LYS A 152 17.10 0.51 -18.12
C LYS A 152 17.96 0.71 -19.36
N ASP A 153 19.22 1.10 -19.19
CA ASP A 153 20.19 1.28 -20.28
C ASP A 153 19.68 2.18 -21.44
N GLY A 154 18.93 3.24 -21.10
CA GLY A 154 18.35 4.18 -22.07
C GLY A 154 17.14 3.62 -22.84
N ILE A 155 16.66 2.42 -22.51
CA ILE A 155 15.57 1.73 -23.22
C ILE A 155 14.43 1.42 -22.24
N SER A 156 13.20 1.42 -22.74
CA SER A 156 12.02 0.97 -22.00
C SER A 156 11.66 -0.47 -22.36
N HIS A 157 11.47 -1.32 -21.35
CA HIS A 157 11.05 -2.70 -21.52
C HIS A 157 9.73 -2.97 -20.80
N ARG A 158 8.79 -3.61 -21.50
CA ARG A 158 7.57 -4.12 -20.88
C ARG A 158 7.89 -5.35 -20.04
N LEU A 159 7.75 -5.25 -18.73
CA LEU A 159 7.93 -6.39 -17.82
C LEU A 159 6.74 -7.33 -17.86
N THR A 160 5.54 -6.77 -17.82
CA THR A 160 4.29 -7.52 -17.74
C THR A 160 3.23 -6.94 -18.67
N GLU A 161 2.33 -7.79 -19.11
CA GLU A 161 1.11 -7.33 -19.78
C GLU A 161 0.14 -6.73 -18.76
N ILE A 162 -0.71 -5.82 -19.24
CA ILE A 162 -1.76 -5.25 -18.41
C ILE A 162 -2.73 -6.36 -17.98
N GLY A 163 -2.94 -6.48 -16.67
CA GLY A 163 -3.70 -7.60 -16.11
C GLY A 163 -4.30 -7.26 -14.74
N GLY A 164 -5.16 -8.17 -14.26
CA GLY A 164 -5.88 -8.05 -12.99
C GLY A 164 -5.32 -8.87 -11.84
N SER A 165 -4.19 -9.57 -12.02
CA SER A 165 -3.64 -10.49 -11.02
C SER A 165 -2.45 -9.84 -10.29
N PRO A 166 -2.56 -9.51 -8.99
CA PRO A 166 -1.49 -8.83 -8.24
C PRO A 166 -0.21 -9.66 -8.16
N GLU A 167 -0.32 -10.95 -7.84
CA GLU A 167 0.83 -11.83 -7.64
C GLU A 167 1.64 -12.02 -8.94
N SER A 168 0.98 -12.03 -10.11
CA SER A 168 1.70 -12.07 -11.39
C SER A 168 2.54 -10.82 -11.62
N GLN A 169 2.08 -9.65 -11.17
CA GLN A 169 2.80 -8.38 -11.31
C GLN A 169 3.96 -8.31 -10.31
N ILE A 170 3.70 -8.68 -9.06
CA ILE A 170 4.69 -8.66 -7.97
C ILE A 170 5.84 -9.63 -8.26
N ASN A 171 5.55 -10.87 -8.64
CA ASN A 171 6.60 -11.85 -8.96
C ASN A 171 7.47 -11.41 -10.13
N ALA A 172 6.90 -10.76 -11.14
CA ALA A 172 7.65 -10.23 -12.27
C ALA A 172 8.56 -9.06 -11.88
N LEU A 173 8.10 -8.20 -10.96
CA LEU A 173 8.90 -7.10 -10.41
C LEU A 173 10.08 -7.62 -9.57
N MET A 174 9.79 -8.49 -8.61
CA MET A 174 10.80 -9.04 -7.70
C MET A 174 11.85 -9.89 -8.43
N GLY A 175 11.50 -10.46 -9.58
CA GLY A 175 12.43 -11.20 -10.43
C GLY A 175 13.42 -10.33 -11.24
N LYS A 176 13.26 -8.99 -11.28
CA LYS A 176 14.11 -8.08 -12.08
C LYS A 176 14.43 -6.79 -11.33
N LEU A 177 15.42 -6.86 -10.43
CA LEU A 177 15.89 -5.73 -9.63
C LEU A 177 17.28 -5.20 -10.04
N GLU A 178 17.86 -5.74 -11.10
CA GLU A 178 19.18 -5.33 -11.59
C GLU A 178 19.13 -3.94 -12.23
N CYS A 179 19.85 -3.00 -11.64
CA CYS A 179 19.90 -1.61 -12.09
C CYS A 179 21.16 -1.32 -12.91
N SER A 180 21.03 -0.70 -14.07
CA SER A 180 22.17 -0.24 -14.89
C SER A 180 21.79 0.84 -15.91
N GLY A 181 22.82 1.54 -16.39
CA GLY A 181 22.71 2.53 -17.46
C GLY A 181 21.87 3.75 -17.10
N ASP A 182 21.37 4.43 -18.13
CA ASP A 182 20.63 5.69 -17.99
C ASP A 182 19.12 5.48 -18.11
N SER A 183 18.35 6.47 -17.65
CA SER A 183 16.89 6.50 -17.82
C SER A 183 16.50 7.14 -19.16
N SER A 184 15.36 6.74 -19.74
CA SER A 184 14.72 7.41 -20.87
C SER A 184 13.20 7.46 -20.67
N LEU A 185 12.69 8.67 -20.40
CA LEU A 185 11.27 8.94 -20.24
C LEU A 185 10.52 8.87 -21.56
N GLN A 186 11.12 9.35 -22.66
CA GLN A 186 10.49 9.36 -23.98
C GLN A 186 10.15 7.95 -24.43
N ASN A 187 11.12 7.03 -24.38
CA ASN A 187 10.91 5.64 -24.79
C ASN A 187 9.78 4.98 -23.97
N ALA A 188 9.78 5.23 -22.65
CA ALA A 188 8.74 4.71 -21.76
C ALA A 188 7.35 5.26 -22.10
N LEU A 189 7.24 6.58 -22.32
CA LEU A 189 5.98 7.23 -22.69
C LEU A 189 5.47 6.74 -24.05
N GLU A 190 6.33 6.61 -25.05
CA GLU A 190 5.95 6.10 -26.37
C GLU A 190 5.45 4.65 -26.31
N LEU A 191 6.16 3.78 -25.59
CA LEU A 191 5.79 2.39 -25.38
C LEU A 191 4.43 2.28 -24.68
N VAL A 192 4.27 3.00 -23.56
CA VAL A 192 3.04 2.97 -22.76
C VAL A 192 1.86 3.59 -23.51
N ASN A 193 2.06 4.70 -24.21
CA ASN A 193 1.03 5.33 -25.05
C ASN A 193 0.57 4.37 -26.16
N GLY A 194 1.49 3.61 -26.77
CA GLY A 194 1.16 2.57 -27.74
C GLY A 194 0.18 1.51 -27.20
N TYR A 195 0.40 1.04 -25.97
CA TYR A 195 -0.50 0.09 -25.32
C TYR A 195 -1.81 0.72 -24.84
N LEU A 196 -1.74 1.89 -24.21
CA LEU A 196 -2.92 2.61 -23.70
C LEU A 196 -3.85 3.08 -24.83
N ASN A 197 -3.36 3.23 -26.07
CA ASN A 197 -4.20 3.55 -27.22
C ASN A 197 -5.11 2.39 -27.66
N GLN A 198 -4.76 1.15 -27.31
CA GLN A 198 -5.60 -0.03 -27.59
C GLN A 198 -6.75 -0.16 -26.59
N ILE A 199 -6.70 0.59 -25.48
CA ILE A 199 -7.67 0.51 -24.40
C ILE A 199 -8.95 1.27 -24.78
N PRO A 200 -10.14 0.73 -24.45
CA PRO A 200 -11.41 1.40 -24.70
C PRO A 200 -11.48 2.81 -24.11
N SER A 201 -12.24 3.69 -24.76
CA SER A 201 -12.38 5.10 -24.37
C SER A 201 -13.03 5.34 -23.01
N TYR A 202 -13.73 4.35 -22.46
CA TYR A 202 -14.30 4.42 -21.11
C TYR A 202 -13.27 4.18 -19.99
N GLY A 203 -12.11 3.61 -20.34
CA GLY A 203 -11.05 3.31 -19.40
C GLY A 203 -10.24 4.55 -19.09
N HIS A 204 -9.97 4.79 -17.81
CA HIS A 204 -9.03 5.83 -17.42
C HIS A 204 -7.61 5.35 -17.66
N LYS A 205 -6.87 6.08 -18.50
CA LYS A 205 -5.50 5.76 -18.90
C LYS A 205 -4.55 6.51 -17.98
N GLU A 206 -3.81 5.78 -17.17
CA GLU A 206 -2.93 6.35 -16.15
C GLU A 206 -1.52 5.78 -16.26
N VAL A 207 -0.53 6.62 -16.01
CA VAL A 207 0.88 6.25 -15.93
C VAL A 207 1.45 6.82 -14.65
N LEU A 208 2.09 5.97 -13.85
CA LEU A 208 2.77 6.35 -12.62
C LEU A 208 4.26 6.03 -12.75
N PHE A 209 5.10 7.05 -12.74
CA PHE A 209 6.55 6.90 -12.78
C PHE A 209 7.11 6.87 -11.35
N LEU A 210 7.89 5.84 -11.03
CA LEU A 210 8.75 5.78 -9.86
C LEU A 210 10.16 6.10 -10.33
N TYR A 211 10.56 7.36 -10.18
CA TYR A 211 11.71 7.95 -10.86
C TYR A 211 12.87 8.20 -9.90
N SER A 212 14.04 7.63 -10.19
CA SER A 212 15.24 7.73 -9.34
C SER A 212 16.27 8.70 -9.91
N ALA A 213 16.45 8.69 -11.23
CA ALA A 213 17.42 9.53 -11.91
C ALA A 213 17.08 11.03 -11.79
N LEU A 214 18.10 11.89 -11.96
CA LEU A 214 17.96 13.35 -12.02
C LEU A 214 17.99 13.91 -13.44
N ASN A 215 18.32 13.07 -14.40
CA ASN A 215 18.36 13.37 -15.82
C ASN A 215 17.52 12.33 -16.58
N THR A 216 17.30 12.57 -17.87
CA THR A 216 16.70 11.61 -18.81
C THR A 216 17.50 11.68 -20.10
N CYS A 217 17.81 10.52 -20.67
CA CYS A 217 18.59 10.35 -21.89
C CYS A 217 17.64 9.91 -23.01
N ASP A 218 17.01 10.89 -23.66
CA ASP A 218 15.97 10.65 -24.67
C ASP A 218 16.51 10.86 -26.10
N PRO A 219 16.04 10.08 -27.09
CA PRO A 219 16.53 10.16 -28.47
C PRO A 219 16.06 11.39 -29.26
N GLY A 220 14.91 11.99 -28.88
CA GLY A 220 14.29 13.11 -29.58
C GLY A 220 13.70 14.15 -28.65
N ASP A 221 12.76 14.96 -29.16
CA ASP A 221 12.08 15.96 -28.34
C ASP A 221 10.94 15.34 -27.52
N ILE A 222 11.16 15.29 -26.20
CA ILE A 222 10.16 14.80 -25.26
C ILE A 222 8.91 15.68 -25.21
N MET A 223 8.99 16.96 -25.56
CA MET A 223 7.85 17.88 -25.53
C MET A 223 6.75 17.45 -26.51
N GLU A 224 7.14 16.99 -27.70
CA GLU A 224 6.21 16.43 -28.68
C GLU A 224 5.53 15.15 -28.15
N THR A 225 6.27 14.35 -27.39
CA THR A 225 5.75 13.13 -26.76
C THR A 225 4.76 13.44 -25.65
N ILE A 226 5.01 14.49 -24.86
CA ILE A 226 4.08 15.00 -23.84
C ILE A 226 2.78 15.46 -24.52
N GLU A 227 2.86 16.24 -25.60
CA GLU A 227 1.68 16.65 -26.36
C GLU A 227 0.90 15.45 -26.91
N LYS A 228 1.61 14.42 -27.39
CA LYS A 228 0.99 13.19 -27.88
C LYS A 228 0.23 12.46 -26.77
N CYS A 229 0.80 12.41 -25.56
CA CYS A 229 0.13 11.81 -24.39
C CYS A 229 -1.12 12.61 -23.99
N LYS A 230 -1.05 13.95 -24.02
CA LYS A 230 -2.19 14.84 -23.79
C LYS A 230 -3.31 14.61 -24.82
N LYS A 231 -2.96 14.52 -26.11
CA LYS A 231 -3.91 14.20 -27.20
C LYS A 231 -4.56 12.83 -27.01
N SER A 232 -3.81 11.84 -26.53
CA SER A 232 -4.30 10.49 -26.18
C SER A 232 -5.11 10.41 -24.88
N LYS A 233 -5.27 11.53 -24.14
CA LYS A 233 -5.94 11.61 -22.83
C LYS A 233 -5.33 10.70 -21.77
N VAL A 234 -4.00 10.58 -21.78
CA VAL A 234 -3.24 9.81 -20.77
C VAL A 234 -2.86 10.75 -19.63
N ARG A 235 -3.19 10.36 -18.39
CA ARG A 235 -2.78 11.07 -17.17
C ARG A 235 -1.46 10.52 -16.67
N CYS A 236 -0.42 11.35 -16.57
CA CYS A 236 0.89 10.94 -16.08
C CYS A 236 1.19 11.58 -14.73
N SER A 237 1.48 10.75 -13.71
CA SER A 237 1.96 11.18 -12.41
C SER A 237 3.37 10.65 -12.18
N VAL A 238 4.19 11.40 -11.44
CA VAL A 238 5.59 11.06 -11.16
C VAL A 238 5.83 11.15 -9.65
N ILE A 239 6.54 10.18 -9.10
CA ILE A 239 7.11 10.24 -7.76
C ILE A 239 8.63 10.21 -7.94
N GLY A 240 9.28 11.32 -7.62
CA GLY A 240 10.74 11.44 -7.63
C GLY A 240 11.34 11.03 -6.28
N LEU A 241 12.44 10.30 -6.29
CA LEU A 241 13.13 9.88 -5.05
C LEU A 241 14.15 10.88 -4.52
N ALA A 242 14.68 11.75 -5.39
CA ALA A 242 15.78 12.65 -5.06
C ALA A 242 15.39 14.13 -5.14
N ALA A 243 15.18 14.65 -6.36
CA ALA A 243 14.88 16.07 -6.57
C ALA A 243 13.79 16.28 -7.62
N GLU A 244 13.28 17.51 -7.66
CA GLU A 244 12.30 17.95 -8.64
C GLU A 244 12.97 18.19 -10.01
N ILE A 245 12.47 17.52 -11.06
CA ILE A 245 12.91 17.66 -12.44
C ILE A 245 11.87 18.46 -13.23
N PHE A 246 12.32 19.51 -13.91
CA PHE A 246 11.46 20.40 -14.71
C PHE A 246 10.60 19.64 -15.74
N ILE A 247 11.19 18.71 -16.49
CA ILE A 247 10.47 17.95 -17.53
C ILE A 247 9.38 17.05 -16.91
N CYS A 248 9.67 16.38 -15.79
CA CYS A 248 8.68 15.57 -15.07
C CYS A 248 7.53 16.42 -14.52
N LYS A 249 7.83 17.61 -13.99
CA LYS A 249 6.83 18.57 -13.54
C LYS A 249 5.92 19.01 -14.70
N HIS A 250 6.53 19.42 -15.81
CA HIS A 250 5.81 19.86 -16.99
C HIS A 250 4.92 18.75 -17.57
N LEU A 251 5.42 17.51 -17.65
CA LEU A 251 4.63 16.34 -18.04
C LEU A 251 3.38 16.16 -17.16
N CYS A 252 3.52 16.28 -15.84
CA CYS A 252 2.41 16.11 -14.91
C CYS A 252 1.38 17.24 -15.05
N GLU A 253 1.83 18.50 -15.18
CA GLU A 253 0.96 19.66 -15.35
C GLU A 253 0.16 19.59 -16.67
N GLU A 254 0.82 19.23 -17.78
CA GLU A 254 0.19 19.13 -19.10
C GLU A 254 -0.81 17.97 -19.23
N THR A 255 -0.55 16.86 -18.54
CA THR A 255 -1.41 15.66 -18.56
C THR A 255 -2.45 15.63 -17.42
N GLY A 256 -2.44 16.64 -16.55
CA GLY A 256 -3.34 16.75 -15.41
C GLY A 256 -3.06 15.75 -14.28
N GLY A 257 -1.84 15.21 -14.21
CA GLY A 257 -1.36 14.37 -13.11
C GLY A 257 -0.77 15.18 -11.97
N SER A 258 0.15 14.57 -11.23
CA SER A 258 0.79 15.15 -10.06
C SER A 258 2.26 14.73 -9.98
N TYR A 259 3.12 15.66 -9.59
CA TYR A 259 4.53 15.39 -9.32
C TYR A 259 4.83 15.62 -7.85
N THR A 260 5.38 14.60 -7.19
CA THR A 260 5.77 14.64 -5.78
C THR A 260 7.19 14.13 -5.60
N VAL A 261 7.89 14.64 -4.59
CA VAL A 261 9.26 14.21 -4.24
C VAL A 261 9.24 13.57 -2.86
N ALA A 262 9.75 12.35 -2.77
CA ALA A 262 9.88 11.63 -1.51
C ALA A 262 11.05 12.17 -0.69
N LEU A 263 10.89 12.15 0.63
CA LEU A 263 11.91 12.62 1.59
C LEU A 263 12.61 11.45 2.27
N ASP A 264 11.84 10.43 2.63
CA ASP A 264 12.26 9.22 3.30
C ASP A 264 11.41 8.02 2.85
N GLU A 265 11.74 6.81 3.33
CA GLU A 265 11.03 5.58 2.98
C GLU A 265 9.54 5.65 3.37
N SER A 266 9.22 6.23 4.53
CA SER A 266 7.84 6.31 5.01
C SER A 266 7.02 7.27 4.13
N HIS A 267 7.56 8.45 3.81
CA HIS A 267 6.90 9.40 2.91
C HIS A 267 6.76 8.83 1.50
N PHE A 268 7.76 8.12 0.97
CA PHE A 268 7.64 7.46 -0.34
C PHE A 268 6.46 6.47 -0.38
N LYS A 269 6.32 5.65 0.67
CA LYS A 269 5.21 4.71 0.80
C LYS A 269 3.87 5.44 0.88
N GLU A 270 3.77 6.53 1.65
CA GLU A 270 2.56 7.35 1.74
C GLU A 270 2.16 7.95 0.38
N LEU A 271 3.12 8.58 -0.32
CA LEU A 271 2.90 9.18 -1.65
C LEU A 271 2.42 8.14 -2.66
N LEU A 272 3.01 6.94 -2.63
CA LEU A 272 2.63 5.86 -3.51
C LEU A 272 1.19 5.38 -3.23
N LEU A 273 0.83 5.22 -1.96
CA LEU A 273 -0.52 4.81 -1.55
C LEU A 273 -1.57 5.89 -1.83
N GLU A 274 -1.19 7.17 -1.94
CA GLU A 274 -2.11 8.24 -2.33
C GLU A 274 -2.68 8.04 -3.75
N HIS A 275 -1.96 7.33 -4.62
CA HIS A 275 -2.41 6.97 -5.96
C HIS A 275 -3.35 5.75 -6.00
N ALA A 276 -3.55 5.06 -4.88
CA ALA A 276 -4.46 3.91 -4.79
C ALA A 276 -5.93 4.30 -5.03
N PRO A 277 -6.54 5.31 -4.36
CA PRO A 277 -7.91 5.73 -4.69
C PRO A 277 -8.03 6.28 -6.12
N PRO A 278 -9.21 6.14 -6.76
CA PRO A 278 -9.44 6.66 -8.10
C PRO A 278 -9.42 8.20 -8.09
N PRO A 279 -8.62 8.85 -8.97
CA PRO A 279 -8.60 10.30 -9.08
C PRO A 279 -9.95 10.84 -9.59
N PRO A 280 -10.30 12.10 -9.29
CA PRO A 280 -11.47 12.74 -9.89
C PRO A 280 -11.33 12.78 -11.41
N ALA A 281 -12.36 12.37 -12.14
CA ALA A 281 -12.32 12.44 -13.59
C ALA A 281 -12.33 13.91 -14.02
N ILE A 282 -11.44 14.27 -14.94
CA ILE A 282 -11.50 15.57 -15.63
C ILE A 282 -12.79 15.55 -16.46
N ALA A 283 -13.66 16.55 -16.26
CA ALA A 283 -15.01 16.58 -16.82
C ALA A 283 -15.05 16.38 -18.35
N GLU A 284 -14.03 16.85 -19.07
CA GLU A 284 -13.90 16.71 -20.53
C GLU A 284 -13.66 15.26 -21.00
N TYR A 285 -13.19 14.38 -20.12
CA TYR A 285 -12.82 13.00 -20.44
C TYR A 285 -13.79 11.97 -19.85
N ALA A 286 -14.78 12.42 -19.08
CA ALA A 286 -15.69 11.58 -18.32
C ALA A 286 -16.93 11.14 -19.13
N ALA A 287 -16.74 10.47 -20.27
CA ALA A 287 -17.85 9.93 -21.05
C ALA A 287 -18.49 8.73 -20.33
N ALA A 288 -19.76 8.85 -19.93
CA ALA A 288 -20.51 7.76 -19.31
C ALA A 288 -20.85 6.69 -20.35
N ASN A 289 -20.21 5.52 -20.25
CA ASN A 289 -20.43 4.39 -21.14
C ASN A 289 -21.00 3.20 -20.36
N LEU A 290 -22.03 2.57 -20.93
CA LEU A 290 -22.61 1.36 -20.36
C LEU A 290 -21.86 0.13 -20.86
N ILE A 291 -21.22 -0.59 -19.94
CA ILE A 291 -20.42 -1.78 -20.24
C ILE A 291 -21.20 -3.03 -19.86
N LYS A 292 -21.18 -4.04 -20.73
CA LYS A 292 -21.73 -5.37 -20.42
C LYS A 292 -20.72 -6.14 -19.58
N MET A 293 -21.12 -6.53 -18.36
CA MET A 293 -20.33 -7.38 -17.47
C MET A 293 -20.97 -8.76 -17.30
N GLY A 294 -20.14 -9.77 -17.07
CA GLY A 294 -20.58 -11.14 -16.75
C GLY A 294 -20.31 -11.46 -15.29
N PHE A 295 -21.29 -12.05 -14.62
CA PHE A 295 -21.14 -12.62 -13.27
C PHE A 295 -21.01 -14.14 -13.40
N PRO A 296 -19.78 -14.68 -13.44
CA PRO A 296 -19.58 -16.11 -13.55
C PRO A 296 -19.87 -16.79 -12.21
N GLN A 297 -20.32 -18.04 -12.30
CA GLN A 297 -20.52 -18.92 -11.15
C GLN A 297 -19.39 -19.95 -11.10
N ARG A 298 -19.08 -20.44 -9.90
CA ARG A 298 -18.18 -21.58 -9.76
C ARG A 298 -18.83 -22.82 -10.37
N GLY A 299 -18.05 -23.61 -11.09
CA GLY A 299 -18.53 -24.87 -11.67
C GLY A 299 -18.68 -25.96 -10.61
N ALA A 300 -19.41 -27.02 -10.95
CA ALA A 300 -19.44 -28.22 -10.12
C ALA A 300 -18.07 -28.91 -10.10
N GLU A 301 -17.75 -29.65 -9.03
CA GLU A 301 -16.49 -30.37 -8.86
C GLU A 301 -16.26 -31.40 -9.97
N ASP A 302 -17.31 -32.07 -10.43
CA ASP A 302 -17.25 -33.13 -11.45
C ASP A 302 -16.94 -32.63 -12.88
N LEU A 303 -17.00 -31.31 -13.11
CA LEU A 303 -16.80 -30.72 -14.43
C LEU A 303 -15.32 -30.45 -14.69
N ILE A 304 -14.63 -31.36 -15.37
CA ILE A 304 -13.25 -31.14 -15.81
C ILE A 304 -13.23 -30.26 -17.06
N SER A 305 -12.48 -29.16 -17.01
CA SER A 305 -12.36 -28.24 -18.15
C SER A 305 -10.95 -27.67 -18.27
N ILE A 306 -10.57 -27.31 -19.50
CA ILE A 306 -9.29 -26.64 -19.75
C ILE A 306 -9.48 -25.16 -19.46
N CYS A 307 -8.70 -24.61 -18.51
CA CYS A 307 -8.74 -23.18 -18.21
C CYS A 307 -8.20 -22.40 -19.42
N SER A 308 -8.98 -21.43 -19.91
CA SER A 308 -8.59 -20.61 -21.08
C SER A 308 -7.35 -19.74 -20.82
N CYS A 309 -7.02 -19.46 -19.56
CA CYS A 309 -5.91 -18.60 -19.18
C CYS A 309 -4.55 -19.31 -19.32
N HIS A 310 -4.45 -20.55 -18.81
CA HIS A 310 -3.16 -21.27 -18.70
C HIS A 310 -3.11 -22.53 -19.55
N LYS A 311 -4.21 -22.88 -20.24
CA LYS A 311 -4.36 -24.14 -20.99
C LYS A 311 -4.08 -25.39 -20.13
N LYS A 312 -4.23 -25.27 -18.81
CA LYS A 312 -4.11 -26.35 -17.83
C LYS A 312 -5.49 -26.93 -17.56
N ILE A 313 -5.55 -28.24 -17.36
CA ILE A 313 -6.76 -28.93 -16.91
C ILE A 313 -7.03 -28.52 -15.47
N LYS A 314 -8.24 -28.03 -15.21
CA LYS A 314 -8.71 -27.71 -13.86
C LYS A 314 -10.11 -28.29 -13.66
N SER A 315 -10.39 -28.68 -12.42
CA SER A 315 -11.75 -29.04 -12.01
C SER A 315 -12.64 -27.79 -12.00
N GLY A 316 -13.93 -27.94 -12.25
CA GLY A 316 -14.88 -26.83 -12.38
C GLY A 316 -15.02 -26.01 -11.09
N ALA A 317 -14.75 -26.64 -9.95
CA ALA A 317 -14.71 -25.98 -8.64
C ALA A 317 -13.48 -25.07 -8.43
N GLU A 318 -12.39 -25.29 -9.18
CA GLU A 318 -11.16 -24.49 -9.11
C GLU A 318 -11.19 -23.25 -10.02
N GLY A 319 -12.35 -22.95 -10.61
CA GLY A 319 -12.51 -21.85 -11.55
C GLY A 319 -13.93 -21.31 -11.65
N TYR A 320 -14.10 -20.40 -12.59
CA TYR A 320 -15.33 -19.64 -12.83
C TYR A 320 -15.79 -19.83 -14.27
N ILE A 321 -17.07 -20.19 -14.44
CA ILE A 321 -17.64 -20.44 -15.77
C ILE A 321 -18.18 -19.14 -16.36
N CYS A 322 -17.65 -18.74 -17.51
CA CYS A 322 -18.13 -17.56 -18.24
C CYS A 322 -19.62 -17.72 -18.60
N PRO A 323 -20.50 -16.74 -18.28
CA PRO A 323 -21.93 -16.88 -18.55
C PRO A 323 -22.26 -16.90 -20.05
N ARG A 324 -21.42 -16.27 -20.90
CA ARG A 324 -21.63 -16.12 -22.34
C ARG A 324 -21.11 -17.32 -23.15
N CYS A 325 -19.84 -17.66 -23.02
CA CYS A 325 -19.22 -18.73 -23.82
C CYS A 325 -18.98 -20.04 -23.06
N LYS A 326 -19.32 -20.10 -21.76
CA LYS A 326 -19.17 -21.27 -20.89
C LYS A 326 -17.74 -21.78 -20.71
N VAL A 327 -16.73 -21.01 -21.13
CA VAL A 327 -15.33 -21.34 -20.86
C VAL A 327 -14.99 -21.17 -19.39
N ASN A 328 -14.10 -22.03 -18.87
CA ASN A 328 -13.61 -21.93 -17.51
C ASN A 328 -12.43 -20.96 -17.41
N VAL A 329 -12.46 -20.13 -16.38
CA VAL A 329 -11.53 -19.04 -16.11
C VAL A 329 -10.99 -19.19 -14.69
N CYS A 330 -9.68 -19.02 -14.53
CA CYS A 330 -8.98 -19.35 -13.30
C CYS A 330 -9.20 -18.32 -12.17
N GLU A 331 -9.20 -17.02 -12.51
CA GLU A 331 -9.24 -15.91 -11.53
C GLU A 331 -10.22 -14.83 -11.97
N LEU A 332 -10.73 -14.07 -10.99
CA LEU A 332 -11.54 -12.89 -11.22
C LEU A 332 -10.91 -11.71 -10.47
N PRO A 333 -11.09 -10.48 -10.96
CA PRO A 333 -11.76 -10.12 -12.21
C PRO A 333 -10.83 -10.27 -13.41
N THR A 334 -11.39 -10.63 -14.57
CA THR A 334 -10.60 -10.77 -15.81
C THR A 334 -11.47 -10.66 -17.05
N GLU A 335 -10.85 -10.40 -18.20
CA GLU A 335 -11.52 -10.45 -19.49
C GLU A 335 -11.50 -11.87 -20.06
N CYS A 336 -12.67 -12.35 -20.49
CA CYS A 336 -12.77 -13.67 -21.11
C CYS A 336 -12.09 -13.69 -22.49
N ARG A 337 -10.97 -14.41 -22.62
CA ARG A 337 -10.18 -14.52 -23.87
C ARG A 337 -10.96 -15.09 -25.08
N THR A 338 -12.07 -15.79 -24.85
CA THR A 338 -12.89 -16.35 -25.93
C THR A 338 -13.96 -15.39 -26.44
N CYS A 339 -14.59 -14.60 -25.57
CA CYS A 339 -15.76 -13.79 -25.94
C CYS A 339 -15.66 -12.28 -25.61
N GLY A 340 -14.53 -11.84 -25.06
CA GLY A 340 -14.25 -10.44 -24.70
C GLY A 340 -15.12 -9.88 -23.57
N LEU A 341 -15.88 -10.73 -22.87
CA LEU A 341 -16.75 -10.28 -21.78
C LEU A 341 -15.91 -10.09 -20.51
N THR A 342 -15.97 -8.91 -19.89
CA THR A 342 -15.39 -8.66 -18.57
C THR A 342 -16.15 -9.46 -17.51
N LEU A 343 -15.43 -10.33 -16.81
CA LEU A 343 -15.96 -11.20 -15.76
C LEU A 343 -15.62 -10.63 -14.39
N VAL A 344 -16.63 -10.42 -13.57
CA VAL A 344 -16.52 -9.79 -12.25
C VAL A 344 -17.39 -10.53 -11.24
N SER A 345 -17.00 -10.49 -9.97
CA SER A 345 -17.83 -11.00 -8.87
C SER A 345 -18.58 -9.83 -8.22
N SER A 346 -19.75 -10.10 -7.62
CA SER A 346 -20.48 -9.07 -6.87
C SER A 346 -19.66 -8.45 -5.73
N PRO A 347 -18.85 -9.22 -4.97
CA PRO A 347 -17.93 -8.64 -3.98
C PRO A 347 -16.92 -7.65 -4.55
N HIS A 348 -16.43 -7.85 -5.78
CA HIS A 348 -15.49 -6.91 -6.41
C HIS A 348 -16.17 -5.56 -6.67
N LEU A 349 -17.39 -5.57 -7.18
CA LEU A 349 -18.15 -4.33 -7.34
C LEU A 349 -18.41 -3.68 -5.98
N ALA A 350 -18.82 -4.49 -4.98
CA ALA A 350 -19.10 -4.04 -3.62
C ALA A 350 -17.91 -3.29 -2.99
N ARG A 351 -16.68 -3.78 -3.19
CA ARG A 351 -15.48 -3.10 -2.70
C ARG A 351 -15.34 -1.70 -3.27
N SER A 352 -15.63 -1.44 -4.54
CA SER A 352 -15.54 -0.09 -5.10
C SER A 352 -16.64 0.90 -4.66
N TYR A 353 -17.67 0.47 -3.90
CA TYR A 353 -18.76 1.36 -3.49
C TYR A 353 -18.33 2.45 -2.52
N HIS A 354 -17.30 2.23 -1.69
CA HIS A 354 -16.86 3.24 -0.73
C HIS A 354 -16.28 4.48 -1.43
N HIS A 355 -15.76 4.33 -2.66
CA HIS A 355 -15.37 5.47 -3.48
C HIS A 355 -16.57 6.29 -3.95
N LEU A 356 -17.72 5.66 -4.18
CA LEU A 356 -18.94 6.34 -4.64
C LEU A 356 -19.68 7.03 -3.49
N PHE A 357 -19.69 6.43 -2.31
CA PHE A 357 -20.38 6.93 -1.13
C PHE A 357 -19.44 6.96 0.08
N PRO A 358 -18.47 7.89 0.10
CA PRO A 358 -17.52 7.96 1.21
C PRO A 358 -18.21 8.36 2.52
N VAL A 359 -17.66 7.90 3.64
CA VAL A 359 -18.06 8.34 4.98
C VAL A 359 -17.73 9.83 5.11
N THR A 360 -18.69 10.60 5.65
CA THR A 360 -18.48 12.02 5.92
C THR A 360 -17.47 12.17 7.06
N PRO A 361 -16.43 13.02 6.92
CA PRO A 361 -15.47 13.28 7.99
C PRO A 361 -16.16 13.64 9.29
N PHE A 362 -15.61 13.18 10.40
CA PHE A 362 -16.15 13.48 11.72
C PHE A 362 -15.68 14.85 12.23
N ASP A 363 -16.55 15.49 13.02
CA ASP A 363 -16.29 16.79 13.63
C ASP A 363 -15.42 16.61 14.88
N GLU A 364 -14.33 17.37 15.00
CA GLU A 364 -13.57 17.42 16.24
C GLU A 364 -14.38 18.14 17.31
N VAL A 365 -14.46 17.50 18.48
CA VAL A 365 -15.16 18.02 19.65
C VAL A 365 -14.20 18.02 20.82
N THR A 366 -14.04 19.19 21.44
CA THR A 366 -13.37 19.31 22.74
C THR A 366 -14.40 19.07 23.83
N PHE A 367 -14.11 18.17 24.76
CA PHE A 367 -14.99 17.91 25.89
C PHE A 367 -15.09 19.16 26.77
N LYS A 368 -16.27 19.80 26.83
CA LYS A 368 -16.53 20.90 27.78
C LYS A 368 -17.06 20.29 29.07
N LEU A 369 -16.40 20.60 30.19
CA LEU A 369 -16.81 20.17 31.54
C LEU A 369 -18.29 20.52 31.76
N GLY A 370 -19.17 19.51 31.86
CA GLY A 370 -20.62 19.69 32.04
C GLY A 370 -21.52 19.16 30.92
N GLN A 371 -20.98 18.66 29.79
CA GLN A 371 -21.81 17.99 28.78
C GLN A 371 -22.11 16.53 29.15
N LYS A 372 -23.41 16.17 29.21
CA LYS A 372 -23.93 14.80 29.49
C LYS A 372 -23.85 13.86 28.27
N GLY A 373 -22.77 13.89 27.50
CA GLY A 373 -22.65 13.13 26.24
C GLY A 373 -21.40 12.27 26.19
N GLY A 374 -21.59 10.95 26.00
CA GLY A 374 -20.58 9.99 25.53
C GLY A 374 -19.25 9.95 26.27
N GLN A 375 -19.20 9.35 27.47
CA GLN A 375 -17.93 9.14 28.17
C GLN A 375 -17.02 8.11 27.48
N ASN A 376 -17.60 7.25 26.63
CA ASN A 376 -16.90 6.16 25.98
C ASN A 376 -17.03 6.25 24.46
N CYS A 377 -16.00 5.78 23.76
CA CYS A 377 -16.02 5.60 22.32
C CYS A 377 -17.09 4.57 21.93
N PHE A 378 -17.94 4.89 20.96
CA PHE A 378 -18.98 3.97 20.50
C PHE A 378 -18.40 2.71 19.83
N GLY A 379 -17.23 2.81 19.19
CA GLY A 379 -16.58 1.70 18.50
C GLY A 379 -15.87 0.72 19.44
N CYS A 380 -14.89 1.21 20.20
CA CYS A 380 -14.03 0.37 21.05
C CYS A 380 -14.41 0.38 22.54
N GLN A 381 -15.42 1.14 22.94
CA GLN A 381 -15.87 1.31 24.33
C GLN A 381 -14.84 1.88 25.31
N GLN A 382 -13.67 2.32 24.83
CA GLN A 382 -12.66 2.97 25.66
C GLN A 382 -13.17 4.33 26.18
N SER A 383 -12.79 4.68 27.41
CA SER A 383 -13.08 6.00 27.99
C SER A 383 -12.40 7.09 27.16
N LEU A 384 -13.18 8.06 26.72
CA LEU A 384 -12.69 9.27 26.05
C LEU A 384 -12.18 10.30 27.07
N ILE A 385 -12.42 10.09 28.37
CA ILE A 385 -11.97 10.95 29.45
C ILE A 385 -10.70 10.36 30.05
N ASN A 386 -9.62 11.15 30.07
CA ASN A 386 -8.40 10.80 30.77
C ASN A 386 -8.49 11.25 32.24
N THR A 387 -7.97 10.42 33.15
CA THR A 387 -8.04 10.57 34.62
C THR A 387 -7.31 11.79 35.19
N GLY A 388 -6.73 12.65 34.33
CA GLY A 388 -5.92 13.83 34.68
C GLY A 388 -6.55 15.20 34.38
N GLY A 389 -7.84 15.28 34.05
CA GLY A 389 -8.53 16.56 33.86
C GLY A 389 -8.21 17.33 32.57
N GLN A 390 -7.36 16.78 31.70
CA GLN A 390 -7.17 17.28 30.34
C GLN A 390 -8.26 16.71 29.41
N SER A 391 -8.96 17.59 28.70
CA SER A 391 -9.96 17.20 27.72
C SER A 391 -9.27 16.55 26.52
N ASN A 392 -9.44 15.22 26.35
CA ASN A 392 -9.03 14.59 25.10
C ASN A 392 -9.92 15.09 23.97
N ILE A 393 -9.26 15.54 22.90
CA ILE A 393 -9.93 15.80 21.62
C ILE A 393 -10.44 14.45 21.14
N HIS A 394 -11.70 14.40 20.73
CA HIS A 394 -12.31 13.23 20.15
C HIS A 394 -13.19 13.67 18.98
N VAL A 395 -13.67 12.71 18.20
CA VAL A 395 -14.43 13.01 17.00
C VAL A 395 -15.89 12.60 17.17
N ARG A 396 -16.78 13.32 16.49
CA ARG A 396 -18.23 13.07 16.52
C ARG A 396 -18.76 12.95 15.09
N CYS A 397 -19.51 11.90 14.83
CA CYS A 397 -20.16 11.73 13.53
C CYS A 397 -21.31 12.76 13.35
N PRO A 398 -21.33 13.54 12.26
CA PRO A 398 -22.37 14.57 12.04
C PRO A 398 -23.77 14.00 11.76
N LYS A 399 -23.87 12.71 11.40
CA LYS A 399 -25.15 12.05 11.07
C LYS A 399 -25.81 11.41 12.28
N CYS A 400 -25.10 10.55 12.99
CA CYS A 400 -25.66 9.80 14.13
C CYS A 400 -25.34 10.43 15.49
N ASN A 401 -24.49 11.48 15.53
CA ASN A 401 -24.03 12.19 16.74
C ASN A 401 -23.29 11.31 17.78
N HIS A 402 -22.87 10.09 17.42
CA HIS A 402 -22.03 9.25 18.28
C HIS A 402 -20.57 9.73 18.29
N HIS A 403 -19.90 9.48 19.41
CA HIS A 403 -18.51 9.88 19.67
C HIS A 403 -17.55 8.71 19.45
N PHE A 404 -16.39 8.98 18.83
CA PHE A 404 -15.35 7.99 18.53
C PHE A 404 -13.97 8.52 18.96
N CYS A 405 -13.07 7.60 19.33
CA CYS A 405 -11.64 7.92 19.49
C CYS A 405 -10.96 8.03 18.12
N PHE A 406 -9.73 8.56 18.09
CA PHE A 406 -8.96 8.74 16.86
C PHE A 406 -8.63 7.43 16.14
N ASP A 407 -8.31 6.36 16.87
CA ASP A 407 -8.03 5.06 16.25
C ASP A 407 -9.29 4.50 15.54
N CYS A 408 -10.46 4.69 16.16
CA CYS A 408 -11.73 4.32 15.54
C CYS A 408 -12.06 5.23 14.35
N ASP A 409 -11.70 6.52 14.39
CA ASP A 409 -11.88 7.44 13.26
C ASP A 409 -11.09 6.98 12.04
N ILE A 410 -9.80 6.69 12.24
CA ILE A 410 -8.90 6.17 11.20
C ILE A 410 -9.45 4.87 10.64
N TYR A 411 -9.78 3.90 11.51
CA TYR A 411 -10.30 2.60 11.09
C TYR A 411 -11.62 2.72 10.31
N ILE A 412 -12.53 3.61 10.73
CA ILE A 412 -13.81 3.83 10.04
C ILE A 412 -13.61 4.37 8.63
N HIS A 413 -12.68 5.30 8.45
CA HIS A 413 -12.47 5.98 7.17
C HIS A 413 -11.51 5.24 6.24
N GLU A 414 -10.54 4.47 6.74
CA GLU A 414 -9.55 3.74 5.94
C GLU A 414 -9.91 2.29 5.65
N SER A 415 -10.56 1.58 6.59
CA SER A 415 -10.79 0.13 6.45
C SER A 415 -12.27 -0.24 6.41
N LEU A 416 -13.08 0.27 7.33
CA LEU A 416 -14.48 -0.14 7.46
C LEU A 416 -15.38 0.53 6.41
N HIS A 417 -15.04 1.77 6.05
CA HIS A 417 -15.78 2.67 5.16
C HIS A 417 -17.29 2.81 5.47
N ASN A 418 -17.68 2.52 6.71
CA ASN A 418 -19.05 2.62 7.20
C ASN A 418 -19.02 3.09 8.65
N CYS A 419 -19.91 4.01 9.03
CA CYS A 419 -20.04 4.43 10.42
C CYS A 419 -20.94 3.44 11.19
N PRO A 420 -20.43 2.73 12.21
CA PRO A 420 -21.24 1.77 13.00
C PRO A 420 -22.47 2.41 13.66
N GLY A 421 -22.34 3.68 14.08
CA GLY A 421 -23.45 4.43 14.68
C GLY A 421 -24.57 4.76 13.70
N CYS A 422 -24.26 4.95 12.41
CA CYS A 422 -25.29 5.19 11.38
C CYS A 422 -26.01 3.89 11.00
N GLU A 423 -25.27 2.78 10.89
CA GLU A 423 -25.84 1.48 10.52
C GLU A 423 -26.72 0.89 11.64
N SER A 424 -26.35 1.11 12.91
CA SER A 424 -27.20 0.71 14.06
C SER A 424 -28.50 1.50 14.17
N GLN A 425 -28.55 2.76 13.70
CA GLN A 425 -29.79 3.54 13.67
C GLN A 425 -30.69 3.16 12.47
N ARG A 426 -30.10 2.72 11.35
CA ARG A 426 -30.86 2.25 10.17
C ARG A 426 -31.74 1.03 10.46
N SER A 427 -31.33 0.15 11.38
CA SER A 427 -32.14 -1.02 11.76
C SER A 427 -33.33 -0.64 12.66
N SER A 428 -33.25 0.47 13.39
CA SER A 428 -34.33 0.95 14.27
C SER A 428 -35.46 1.69 13.54
N SER A 429 -35.30 1.97 12.24
CA SER A 429 -36.24 2.74 11.42
C SER A 429 -36.92 1.89 10.31
N ARG A 430 -36.85 0.56 10.41
CA ARG A 430 -37.60 -0.38 9.56
C ARG A 430 -38.75 -1.03 10.29
#